data_AF-A0A1V6AGZ8-F1
#
_entry.id   AF-A0A1V6AGZ8-F1
#
_cell.length_a   1.000
_cell.length_b   1.000
_cell.length_c   1.000
_cell.angle_alpha   90.00
_cell.angle_beta   90.00
_cell.angle_gamma   90.00
#
_symmetry.space_group_name_H-M   'P 1'
#
loop_
_entity.id
_entity.type
_entity.pdbx_description
1 polymer ?
#
loop_
_entity_poly.entity_id
_entity_poly.type
_entity_poly.pdbx_seq_one_letter_code
_entity_poly.pdbx_strand_id
1 'polypeptide(L)'
;MKKKINSIDIINAVSDACIECACILNKSTYNYIKEAINSERNETAKYVINELISNADIAKQEQIPICQDTGMVLCFVELGINIDLDKPIKDSINKGISKGYIEGYLRKSIVKDPFNRINTNDNTPGIVYIEQNETDILKINIMLKGFGSENMSFVKMLNPSILKDDVTKIISEEICKRAHNACPPIFVGIGIGGTIDFASVLSKKALLRPAGQKNADENYAEMENNILKYVNKSNIGPAGYTGDTTALSVAIEAYPTHIASLPVAVTIQCHAFRHKEIIL
;
A
#
# COMPACT_ATOMS: atom_id res chain seq x y z
N MET A 1 -1.88 -31.96 -16.44
CA MET A 1 -1.57 -32.22 -15.02
C MET A 1 -1.61 -30.89 -14.29
N LYS A 2 -2.27 -30.82 -13.12
CA LYS A 2 -2.26 -29.58 -12.32
C LYS A 2 -0.86 -29.34 -11.74
N LYS A 3 -0.40 -28.09 -11.72
CA LYS A 3 0.87 -27.70 -11.09
C LYS A 3 0.68 -27.76 -9.58
N LYS A 4 1.43 -28.63 -8.89
CA LYS A 4 1.32 -28.78 -7.44
C LYS A 4 2.25 -27.78 -6.74
N ILE A 5 1.71 -27.01 -5.81
CA ILE A 5 2.47 -26.11 -4.93
C ILE A 5 2.20 -26.52 -3.49
N ASN A 6 3.25 -26.81 -2.72
CA ASN A 6 3.10 -27.25 -1.34
C ASN A 6 2.98 -26.06 -0.40
N SER A 7 2.22 -26.23 0.68
CA SER A 7 1.98 -25.23 1.70
C SER A 7 3.27 -24.71 2.33
N ILE A 8 4.31 -25.55 2.45
CA ILE A 8 5.61 -25.16 2.99
C ILE A 8 6.32 -24.11 2.12
N ASP A 9 6.18 -24.20 0.79
CA ASP A 9 6.78 -23.26 -0.16
C ASP A 9 6.13 -21.87 0.00
N ILE A 10 4.81 -21.85 0.15
CA ILE A 10 4.03 -20.63 0.41
C ILE A 10 4.40 -20.04 1.78
N ILE A 11 4.48 -20.86 2.83
CA ILE A 11 4.81 -20.41 4.20
C ILE A 11 6.19 -19.74 4.22
N ASN A 12 7.20 -20.38 3.63
CA ASN A 12 8.55 -19.83 3.58
C ASN A 12 8.61 -18.56 2.75
N ALA A 13 8.02 -18.55 1.54
CA ALA A 13 8.03 -17.38 0.68
C ALA A 13 7.34 -16.16 1.32
N VAL A 14 6.20 -16.38 2.01
CA VAL A 14 5.47 -15.32 2.73
C VAL A 14 6.25 -14.83 3.95
N SER A 15 6.91 -15.74 4.68
CA SER A 15 7.77 -15.40 5.82
C SER A 15 8.93 -14.50 5.38
N ASP A 16 9.69 -14.94 4.37
CA ASP A 16 10.85 -14.21 3.85
C ASP A 16 10.43 -12.83 3.31
N ALA A 17 9.30 -12.77 2.59
CA ALA A 17 8.77 -11.52 2.09
C ALA A 17 8.31 -10.56 3.20
N CYS A 18 7.72 -11.05 4.30
CA CYS A 18 7.39 -10.20 5.46
C CYS A 18 8.64 -9.57 6.07
N ILE A 19 9.71 -10.35 6.26
CA ILE A 19 10.98 -9.86 6.83
C ILE A 19 11.62 -8.85 5.89
N GLU A 20 11.75 -9.21 4.61
CA GLU A 20 12.39 -8.35 3.62
C GLU A 20 11.62 -7.04 3.42
N CYS A 21 10.29 -7.08 3.30
CA CYS A 21 9.47 -5.87 3.18
C CYS A 21 9.61 -4.96 4.41
N ALA A 22 9.81 -5.52 5.61
CA ALA A 22 9.92 -4.73 6.82
C ALA A 22 11.25 -3.96 6.88
N CYS A 23 12.33 -4.54 6.36
CA CYS A 23 13.69 -4.00 6.46
C CYS A 23 14.18 -3.30 5.19
N ILE A 24 13.62 -3.62 4.02
CA ILE A 24 14.10 -3.15 2.72
C ILE A 24 12.94 -2.54 1.93
N LEU A 25 13.07 -1.24 1.60
CA LEU A 25 12.14 -0.60 0.66
C LEU A 25 12.36 -1.16 -0.75
N ASN A 26 11.26 -1.36 -1.49
CA ASN A 26 11.34 -1.66 -2.92
C ASN A 26 12.18 -0.57 -3.61
N LYS A 27 13.06 -0.98 -4.53
CA LYS A 27 13.93 -0.09 -5.32
C LYS A 27 13.16 1.08 -5.95
N SER A 28 11.96 0.83 -6.48
CA SER A 28 11.12 1.91 -7.05
C SER A 28 10.78 2.94 -5.98
N THR A 29 10.26 2.51 -4.82
CA THR A 29 9.94 3.38 -3.68
C THR A 29 11.16 4.17 -3.19
N TYR A 30 12.28 3.48 -2.96
CA TYR A 30 13.52 4.10 -2.46
C TYR A 30 14.00 5.20 -3.42
N ASN A 31 14.07 4.89 -4.71
CA ASN A 31 14.51 5.85 -5.72
C ASN A 31 13.55 7.04 -5.79
N TYR A 32 12.24 6.81 -5.75
CA TYR A 32 11.26 7.89 -5.84
C TYR A 32 11.33 8.85 -4.65
N ILE A 33 11.56 8.33 -3.43
CA ILE A 33 11.80 9.18 -2.25
C ILE A 33 13.10 9.98 -2.44
N LYS A 34 14.18 9.32 -2.87
CA LYS A 34 15.49 9.93 -3.05
C LYS A 34 15.49 11.05 -4.09
N GLU A 35 14.82 10.82 -5.22
CA GLU A 35 14.74 11.78 -6.34
C GLU A 35 13.95 13.04 -5.99
N ALA A 36 13.04 12.98 -5.01
CA ALA A 36 12.25 14.13 -4.60
C ALA A 36 13.10 15.30 -4.03
N ILE A 37 14.29 15.00 -3.51
CA ILE A 37 15.26 16.01 -3.05
C ILE A 37 15.62 16.99 -4.18
N ASN A 38 15.66 16.51 -5.43
CA ASN A 38 16.09 17.32 -6.57
C ASN A 38 15.10 18.45 -6.90
N SER A 39 13.83 18.28 -6.57
CA SER A 39 12.77 19.26 -6.81
C SER A 39 12.32 20.02 -5.57
N GLU A 40 12.69 19.55 -4.38
CA GLU A 40 12.34 20.19 -3.11
C GLU A 40 13.12 21.49 -2.92
N ARG A 41 12.45 22.58 -2.56
CA ARG A 41 13.11 23.90 -2.33
C ARG A 41 13.31 24.20 -0.85
N ASN A 42 12.55 23.56 0.03
CA ASN A 42 12.65 23.79 1.46
C ASN A 42 13.79 22.95 2.06
N GLU A 43 14.75 23.60 2.72
CA GLU A 43 15.93 22.92 3.28
C GLU A 43 15.58 21.95 4.43
N THR A 44 14.57 22.28 5.25
CA THR A 44 14.05 21.36 6.27
C THR A 44 13.41 20.13 5.63
N ALA A 45 12.66 20.31 4.56
CA ALA A 45 12.07 19.20 3.80
C ALA A 45 13.14 18.29 3.18
N LYS A 46 14.20 18.87 2.59
CA LYS A 46 15.35 18.10 2.09
C LYS A 46 16.04 17.31 3.19
N TYR A 47 16.25 17.95 4.35
CA TYR A 47 16.83 17.28 5.52
C TYR A 47 15.99 16.06 5.93
N VAL A 48 14.67 16.22 6.05
CA VAL A 48 13.76 15.12 6.37
C VAL A 48 13.87 13.99 5.34
N ILE A 49 13.85 14.30 4.04
CA ILE A 49 13.97 13.25 3.01
C ILE A 49 15.31 12.51 3.12
N ASN A 50 16.41 13.22 3.38
CA ASN A 50 17.72 12.58 3.62
C ASN A 50 17.69 11.65 4.83
N GLU A 51 17.05 12.06 5.93
CA GLU A 51 16.88 11.20 7.11
C GLU A 51 16.05 9.95 6.80
N LEU A 52 15.00 10.07 5.96
CA LEU A 52 14.22 8.91 5.52
C LEU A 52 15.06 7.92 4.71
N ILE A 53 15.95 8.42 3.83
CA ILE A 53 16.87 7.59 3.05
C ILE A 53 17.94 6.95 3.95
N SER A 54 18.54 7.72 4.85
CA SER A 54 19.51 7.24 5.83
C SER A 54 18.90 6.12 6.69
N ASN A 55 17.68 6.31 7.19
CA ASN A 55 16.94 5.29 7.94
C ASN A 55 16.69 4.03 7.09
N ALA A 56 16.32 4.17 5.82
CA ALA A 56 16.13 3.02 4.93
C ALA A 56 17.45 2.26 4.66
N ASP A 57 18.57 2.97 4.51
CA ASP A 57 19.88 2.38 4.31
C ASP A 57 20.36 1.62 5.58
N ILE A 58 20.18 2.22 6.76
CA ILE A 58 20.48 1.57 8.06
C ILE A 58 19.59 0.34 8.26
N ALA A 59 18.29 0.45 8.01
CA ALA A 59 17.34 -0.65 8.13
C ALA A 59 17.75 -1.85 7.26
N LYS A 60 18.17 -1.57 6.02
CA LYS A 60 18.68 -2.60 5.11
C LYS A 60 20.00 -3.19 5.57
N GLN A 61 20.96 -2.37 6.02
CA GLN A 61 22.28 -2.83 6.43
C GLN A 61 22.22 -3.69 7.71
N GLU A 62 21.52 -3.18 8.72
CA GLU A 62 21.44 -3.78 10.05
C GLU A 62 20.32 -4.83 10.17
N GLN A 63 19.55 -5.04 9.09
CA GLN A 63 18.40 -5.96 9.05
C GLN A 63 17.37 -5.68 10.15
N ILE A 64 17.11 -4.40 10.40
CA ILE A 64 16.09 -3.93 11.35
C ILE A 64 14.90 -3.30 10.62
N PRO A 65 13.69 -3.34 11.18
CA PRO A 65 12.53 -2.75 10.52
C PRO A 65 12.66 -1.24 10.30
N ILE A 66 12.30 -0.77 9.11
CA ILE A 66 12.33 0.66 8.71
C ILE A 66 11.45 1.53 9.63
N CYS A 67 10.41 0.94 10.21
CA CYS A 67 9.47 1.62 11.08
C CYS A 67 9.06 0.70 12.23
N GLN A 68 8.88 1.28 13.41
CA GLN A 68 8.38 0.59 14.60
C GLN A 68 7.02 -0.07 14.36
N ASP A 69 6.19 0.53 13.49
CA ASP A 69 4.97 -0.10 13.00
C ASP A 69 5.26 -0.98 11.79
N THR A 70 5.54 -2.25 12.04
CA THR A 70 5.71 -3.29 11.00
C THR A 70 4.40 -3.62 10.28
N GLY A 71 3.27 -3.05 10.71
CA GLY A 71 2.00 -3.03 9.98
C GLY A 71 1.21 -4.33 10.03
N MET A 72 -0.01 -4.26 9.50
CA MET A 72 -0.83 -5.44 9.19
C MET A 72 -0.50 -5.93 7.79
N VAL A 73 -0.48 -7.24 7.61
CA VAL A 73 -0.23 -7.85 6.30
C VAL A 73 -1.50 -7.86 5.47
N LEU A 74 -1.42 -7.29 4.26
CA LEU A 74 -2.40 -7.43 3.20
C LEU A 74 -1.79 -8.30 2.09
N CYS A 75 -2.53 -9.31 1.64
CA CYS A 75 -2.14 -10.16 0.53
C CYS A 75 -3.16 -10.08 -0.60
N PHE A 76 -2.70 -9.76 -1.80
CA PHE A 76 -3.47 -9.89 -3.04
C PHE A 76 -2.96 -11.11 -3.78
N VAL A 77 -3.79 -12.14 -3.85
CA VAL A 77 -3.46 -13.45 -4.37
C VAL A 77 -4.13 -13.64 -5.73
N GLU A 78 -3.32 -13.89 -6.74
CA GLU A 78 -3.73 -14.38 -8.05
C GLU A 78 -3.45 -15.88 -8.09
N LEU A 79 -4.53 -16.69 -8.07
CA LEU A 79 -4.46 -18.14 -8.01
C LEU A 79 -4.92 -18.75 -9.34
N GLY A 80 -3.96 -19.28 -10.10
CA GLY A 80 -4.25 -20.05 -11.30
C GLY A 80 -5.18 -21.25 -11.05
N ILE A 81 -6.21 -21.44 -11.89
CA ILE A 81 -7.17 -22.54 -11.75
C ILE A 81 -6.55 -23.94 -11.89
N ASN A 82 -5.38 -24.02 -12.54
CA ASN A 82 -4.63 -25.26 -12.73
C ASN A 82 -3.63 -25.54 -11.61
N ILE A 83 -3.61 -24.73 -10.56
CA ILE A 83 -2.78 -24.93 -9.39
C ILE A 83 -3.49 -25.83 -8.39
N ASP A 84 -2.78 -26.84 -7.93
CA ASP A 84 -3.22 -27.76 -6.89
C ASP A 84 -2.47 -27.46 -5.59
N LEU A 85 -3.22 -27.13 -4.54
CA LEU A 85 -2.70 -26.79 -3.21
C LEU A 85 -3.04 -27.90 -2.21
N ASP A 86 -2.05 -28.31 -1.42
CA ASP A 86 -2.22 -29.30 -0.35
C ASP A 86 -2.96 -28.75 0.89
N LYS A 87 -3.11 -27.42 1.00
CA LYS A 87 -3.82 -26.70 2.06
C LYS A 87 -4.55 -25.46 1.53
N PRO A 88 -5.56 -24.94 2.25
CA PRO A 88 -6.13 -23.63 1.94
C PRO A 88 -5.05 -22.55 1.93
N ILE A 89 -4.99 -21.76 0.86
CA ILE A 89 -3.95 -20.74 0.69
C ILE A 89 -3.89 -19.72 1.83
N LYS A 90 -5.06 -19.35 2.38
CA LYS A 90 -5.16 -18.43 3.51
C LYS A 90 -4.47 -18.97 4.76
N ASP A 91 -4.51 -20.28 5.00
CA ASP A 91 -3.85 -20.90 6.16
C ASP A 91 -2.33 -20.88 5.99
N SER A 92 -1.85 -21.21 4.79
CA SER A 92 -0.42 -21.16 4.44
C SER A 92 0.12 -19.72 4.55
N ILE A 93 -0.62 -18.72 4.06
CA ILE A 93 -0.27 -17.31 4.19
C ILE A 93 -0.20 -16.89 5.67
N ASN A 94 -1.22 -17.19 6.48
CA ASN A 94 -1.21 -16.79 7.90
C ASN A 94 -0.08 -17.47 8.70
N LYS A 95 0.25 -18.72 8.39
CA LYS A 95 1.42 -19.39 8.97
C LYS A 95 2.73 -18.72 8.55
N GLY A 96 2.85 -18.31 7.28
CA GLY A 96 4.00 -17.54 6.80
C GLY A 96 4.13 -16.18 7.48
N ILE A 97 3.01 -15.46 7.70
CA ILE A 97 2.99 -14.20 8.44
C ILE A 97 3.46 -14.42 9.88
N SER A 98 2.86 -15.37 10.59
CA SER A 98 3.22 -15.72 11.97
C SER A 98 4.71 -16.04 12.09
N LYS A 99 5.23 -16.90 11.20
CA LYS A 99 6.65 -17.26 11.11
C LYS A 99 7.53 -16.02 10.88
N GLY A 100 7.25 -15.22 9.85
CA GLY A 100 8.06 -14.05 9.50
C GLY A 100 8.07 -12.98 10.58
N TYR A 101 6.94 -12.76 11.26
CA TYR A 101 6.88 -11.79 12.36
C TYR A 101 7.57 -12.27 13.64
N ILE A 102 7.63 -13.58 13.88
CA ILE A 102 8.34 -14.16 15.02
C ILE A 102 9.85 -14.19 14.74
N GLU A 103 10.27 -14.77 13.62
CA GLU A 103 11.68 -14.97 13.26
C GLU A 103 12.37 -13.66 12.87
N GLY A 104 11.65 -12.73 12.22
CA GLY A 104 12.16 -11.41 11.88
C GLY A 104 12.13 -10.39 13.03
N TYR A 105 11.75 -10.80 14.25
CA TYR A 105 11.60 -9.92 15.41
C TYR A 105 10.72 -8.68 15.14
N LEU A 106 9.71 -8.84 14.27
CA LEU A 106 8.81 -7.75 13.89
C LEU A 106 7.78 -7.48 14.99
N ARG A 107 7.26 -6.24 15.03
CA ARG A 107 6.22 -5.87 15.99
C ARG A 107 4.90 -6.59 15.67
N LYS A 108 4.33 -7.29 16.64
CA LYS A 108 3.00 -7.92 16.52
C LYS A 108 1.94 -6.92 16.97
N SER A 109 1.20 -6.38 16.01
CA SER A 109 0.30 -5.24 16.20
C SER A 109 -1.19 -5.60 16.09
N ILE A 110 -1.52 -6.86 15.81
CA ILE A 110 -2.90 -7.32 15.66
C ILE A 110 -3.50 -7.72 17.00
N VAL A 111 -4.70 -7.20 17.27
CA VAL A 111 -5.53 -7.58 18.41
C VAL A 111 -6.60 -8.58 17.98
N LYS A 112 -6.93 -9.53 18.86
CA LYS A 112 -7.91 -10.60 18.63
C LYS A 112 -9.34 -10.07 18.48
N ASP A 113 -9.63 -8.98 19.17
CA ASP A 113 -10.94 -8.36 19.20
C ASP A 113 -10.80 -6.82 19.26
N PRO A 114 -11.58 -6.05 18.49
CA PRO A 114 -11.48 -4.59 18.46
C PRO A 114 -11.75 -3.89 19.79
N PHE A 115 -12.56 -4.48 20.68
CA PHE A 115 -12.98 -3.88 21.95
C PHE A 115 -12.15 -4.39 23.14
N ASN A 116 -11.89 -5.70 23.23
CA ASN A 116 -11.07 -6.31 24.28
C ASN A 116 -9.56 -6.15 24.05
N ARG A 117 -9.14 -5.91 22.80
CA ARG A 117 -7.79 -5.49 22.40
C ARG A 117 -6.62 -6.38 22.88
N ILE A 118 -6.86 -7.67 23.12
CA ILE A 118 -5.81 -8.64 23.48
C ILE A 118 -4.94 -8.92 22.26
N ASN A 119 -3.61 -8.82 22.38
CA ASN A 119 -2.69 -9.08 21.27
C ASN A 119 -2.72 -10.57 20.83
N THR A 120 -2.54 -10.79 19.53
CA THR A 120 -2.43 -12.13 18.91
C THR A 120 -1.05 -12.76 19.14
N ASN A 121 -0.04 -11.93 19.40
CA ASN A 121 1.37 -12.25 19.62
C ASN A 121 2.12 -12.81 18.42
N ASP A 122 1.48 -12.87 17.25
CA ASP A 122 2.07 -13.33 15.99
C ASP A 122 1.68 -12.49 14.75
N ASN A 123 0.97 -11.37 14.96
CA ASN A 123 0.51 -10.45 13.92
C ASN A 123 -0.50 -11.05 12.92
N THR A 124 -1.17 -12.15 13.27
CA THR A 124 -2.22 -12.76 12.46
C THR A 124 -3.61 -12.43 13.01
N PRO A 125 -4.69 -12.53 12.20
CA PRO A 125 -4.69 -12.84 10.78
C PRO A 125 -4.27 -11.65 9.90
N GLY A 126 -3.64 -11.95 8.77
CA GLY A 126 -3.54 -11.00 7.66
C GLY A 126 -4.86 -10.92 6.87
N ILE A 127 -5.03 -9.86 6.08
CA ILE A 127 -6.15 -9.74 5.14
C ILE A 127 -5.73 -10.36 3.81
N VAL A 128 -6.52 -11.29 3.29
CA VAL A 128 -6.21 -12.02 2.06
C VAL A 128 -7.35 -11.87 1.06
N TYR A 129 -7.05 -11.23 -0.07
CA TYR A 129 -7.92 -11.14 -1.24
C TYR A 129 -7.46 -12.17 -2.25
N ILE A 130 -8.36 -13.04 -2.72
CA ILE A 130 -8.03 -14.12 -3.66
C ILE A 130 -8.83 -13.90 -4.93
N GLU A 131 -8.14 -13.84 -6.05
CA GLU A 131 -8.71 -13.83 -7.39
C GLU A 131 -8.19 -15.04 -8.14
N GLN A 132 -9.12 -15.76 -8.78
CA GLN A 132 -8.77 -16.89 -9.63
C GLN A 132 -8.65 -16.44 -11.07
N ASN A 133 -7.69 -17.00 -11.79
CA ASN A 133 -7.47 -16.71 -13.20
C ASN A 133 -7.02 -17.96 -13.96
N GLU A 134 -6.97 -17.86 -15.28
CA GLU A 134 -6.62 -18.98 -16.17
C GLU A 134 -5.12 -19.28 -16.25
N THR A 135 -4.29 -18.56 -15.47
CA THR A 135 -2.84 -18.77 -15.49
C THR A 135 -2.45 -20.06 -14.76
N ASP A 136 -1.21 -20.50 -14.95
CA ASP A 136 -0.60 -21.61 -14.20
C ASP A 136 0.33 -21.10 -13.08
N ILE A 137 0.11 -19.87 -12.61
CA ILE A 137 0.99 -19.16 -11.68
C ILE A 137 0.23 -18.84 -10.38
N LEU A 138 0.91 -19.04 -9.24
CA LEU A 138 0.48 -18.50 -7.97
C LEU A 138 1.27 -17.23 -7.74
N LYS A 139 0.61 -16.08 -7.83
CA LYS A 139 1.21 -14.79 -7.54
C LYS A 139 0.62 -14.20 -6.26
N ILE A 140 1.48 -13.74 -5.37
CA ILE A 140 1.10 -13.13 -4.09
C ILE A 140 1.80 -11.77 -4.00
N ASN A 141 1.01 -10.70 -4.01
CA ASN A 141 1.50 -9.38 -3.64
C ASN A 141 1.25 -9.14 -2.16
N ILE A 142 2.33 -8.99 -1.39
CA ILE A 142 2.29 -8.70 0.03
C ILE A 142 2.50 -7.21 0.25
N MET A 143 1.74 -6.60 1.14
CA MET A 143 1.92 -5.23 1.60
C MET A 143 1.86 -5.16 3.13
N LEU A 144 2.84 -4.49 3.74
CA LEU A 144 2.89 -4.26 5.18
C LEU A 144 2.30 -2.89 5.53
N LYS A 145 0.99 -2.84 5.75
CA LYS A 145 0.26 -1.58 5.90
C LYS A 145 0.38 -1.04 7.34
N GLY A 146 1.08 0.07 7.49
CA GLY A 146 1.13 0.82 8.75
C GLY A 146 -0.21 1.50 9.05
N PHE A 147 -0.65 1.46 10.30
CA PHE A 147 -2.00 1.91 10.67
C PHE A 147 -2.12 3.41 10.90
N GLY A 148 -1.00 4.11 11.11
CA GLY A 148 -1.00 5.58 11.08
C GLY A 148 -1.53 6.13 9.75
N SER A 149 -1.03 5.59 8.63
CA SER A 149 -1.51 5.98 7.29
C SER A 149 -2.84 5.31 6.92
N GLU A 150 -3.14 4.09 7.42
CA GLU A 150 -4.45 3.45 7.17
C GLU A 150 -5.60 4.26 7.75
N ASN A 151 -5.43 4.81 8.96
CA ASN A 151 -6.44 5.64 9.61
C ASN A 151 -6.71 6.96 8.87
N MET A 152 -5.82 7.35 7.96
CA MET A 152 -5.98 8.52 7.10
C MET A 152 -6.63 8.19 5.75
N SER A 153 -6.88 6.92 5.45
CA SER A 153 -7.67 6.50 4.29
C SER A 153 -9.15 6.87 4.46
N PHE A 154 -9.89 7.01 3.36
CA PHE A 154 -11.31 7.37 3.39
C PHE A 154 -12.08 6.89 2.15
N VAL A 155 -13.40 6.91 2.25
CA VAL A 155 -14.31 6.61 1.14
C VAL A 155 -15.32 7.76 0.99
N LYS A 156 -15.65 8.11 -0.25
CA LYS A 156 -16.73 9.05 -0.59
C LYS A 156 -17.66 8.39 -1.60
N MET A 157 -18.96 8.46 -1.30
CA MET A 157 -20.02 8.07 -2.22
C MET A 157 -20.49 9.33 -2.95
N LEU A 158 -20.09 9.47 -4.22
CA LEU A 158 -20.37 10.66 -5.01
C LEU A 158 -21.59 10.44 -5.93
N ASN A 159 -22.22 11.54 -6.32
CA ASN A 159 -23.30 11.52 -7.30
C ASN A 159 -22.69 11.25 -8.69
N PRO A 160 -23.21 10.30 -9.49
CA PRO A 160 -22.72 10.02 -10.84
C PRO A 160 -22.73 11.21 -11.81
N SER A 161 -23.53 12.24 -11.57
CA SER A 161 -23.57 13.45 -12.40
C SER A 161 -22.44 14.45 -12.11
N ILE A 162 -21.62 14.20 -11.08
CA ILE A 162 -20.50 15.06 -10.73
C ILE A 162 -19.45 15.08 -11.85
N LEU A 163 -18.87 16.25 -12.11
CA LEU A 163 -17.80 16.37 -13.09
C LEU A 163 -16.49 15.79 -12.54
N LYS A 164 -15.69 15.19 -13.42
CA LYS A 164 -14.37 14.61 -13.10
C LYS A 164 -13.46 15.60 -12.37
N ASP A 165 -13.47 16.87 -12.76
CA ASP A 165 -12.64 17.91 -12.13
C ASP A 165 -13.09 18.23 -10.71
N ASP A 166 -14.40 18.20 -10.44
CA ASP A 166 -14.93 18.37 -9.09
C ASP A 166 -14.56 17.18 -8.20
N VAL A 167 -14.62 15.95 -8.73
CA VAL A 167 -14.11 14.76 -8.02
C VAL A 167 -12.63 14.93 -7.69
N THR A 168 -11.82 15.32 -8.67
CA THR A 168 -10.38 15.55 -8.52
C THR A 168 -10.10 16.55 -7.40
N LYS A 169 -10.82 17.67 -7.36
CA LYS A 169 -10.70 18.69 -6.32
C LYS A 169 -11.11 18.15 -4.94
N ILE A 170 -12.29 17.54 -4.83
CA ILE A 170 -12.81 17.00 -3.57
C ILE A 170 -11.84 15.98 -2.96
N ILE A 171 -11.31 15.07 -3.79
CA ILE A 171 -10.36 14.05 -3.36
C ILE A 171 -9.05 14.69 -2.92
N SER A 172 -8.52 15.64 -3.70
CA SER A 172 -7.27 16.32 -3.37
C SER A 172 -7.36 17.12 -2.06
N GLU A 173 -8.45 17.85 -1.85
CA GLU A 173 -8.70 18.57 -0.60
C GLU A 173 -8.78 17.64 0.62
N GLU A 174 -9.45 16.49 0.46
CA GLU A 174 -9.55 15.50 1.54
C GLU A 174 -8.20 14.84 1.85
N ILE A 175 -7.36 14.59 0.84
CA ILE A 175 -5.99 14.12 1.03
C ILE A 175 -5.19 15.17 1.82
N CYS A 176 -5.25 16.45 1.44
CA CYS A 176 -4.53 17.52 2.14
C CYS A 176 -4.90 17.62 3.63
N LYS A 177 -6.18 17.46 3.98
CA LYS A 177 -6.64 17.48 5.39
C LYS A 177 -6.01 16.36 6.24
N ARG A 178 -5.56 15.27 5.61
CA ARG A 178 -5.14 14.04 6.28
C ARG A 178 -3.65 13.76 6.17
N ALA A 179 -2.99 14.31 5.13
CA ALA A 179 -1.61 14.00 4.78
C ALA A 179 -0.62 14.26 5.94
N HIS A 180 -0.81 15.32 6.71
CA HIS A 180 0.05 15.65 7.87
C HIS A 180 0.17 14.49 8.87
N ASN A 181 -0.91 13.73 9.08
CA ASN A 181 -0.98 12.63 10.04
C ASN A 181 -0.55 11.27 9.45
N ALA A 182 -0.06 11.24 8.21
CA ALA A 182 0.28 10.02 7.49
C ALA A 182 1.78 9.88 7.18
N CYS A 183 2.64 10.56 7.95
CA CYS A 183 4.11 10.55 7.80
C CYS A 183 4.56 10.81 6.35
N PRO A 184 4.24 12.00 5.79
CA PRO A 184 4.60 12.35 4.42
C PRO A 184 6.14 12.32 4.22
N PRO A 185 6.63 12.15 2.99
CA PRO A 185 5.84 12.18 1.75
C PRO A 185 5.01 10.90 1.53
N ILE A 186 3.76 11.07 1.10
CA ILE A 186 2.79 9.97 0.96
C ILE A 186 2.73 9.40 -0.46
N PHE A 187 2.30 8.14 -0.55
CA PHE A 187 1.81 7.51 -1.77
C PHE A 187 0.29 7.37 -1.65
N VAL A 188 -0.43 7.60 -2.73
CA VAL A 188 -1.90 7.60 -2.73
C VAL A 188 -2.40 6.57 -3.73
N GLY A 189 -3.17 5.60 -3.24
CA GLY A 189 -3.95 4.71 -4.09
C GLY A 189 -5.41 5.14 -4.09
N ILE A 190 -6.05 5.12 -5.26
CA ILE A 190 -7.43 5.54 -5.44
C ILE A 190 -8.17 4.45 -6.22
N GLY A 191 -9.30 4.02 -5.68
CA GLY A 191 -10.21 3.06 -6.33
C GLY A 191 -11.49 3.78 -6.70
N ILE A 192 -11.88 3.72 -7.97
CA ILE A 192 -13.10 4.36 -8.49
C ILE A 192 -14.04 3.31 -9.08
N GLY A 193 -15.29 3.29 -8.62
CA GLY A 193 -16.32 2.37 -9.11
C GLY A 193 -16.47 1.08 -8.31
N GLY A 194 -17.17 0.09 -8.88
CA GLY A 194 -17.62 -1.11 -8.16
C GLY A 194 -18.64 -0.80 -7.05
N THR A 195 -18.41 -1.35 -5.87
CA THR A 195 -19.17 -1.06 -4.64
C THR A 195 -18.30 -0.33 -3.62
N ILE A 196 -18.88 0.14 -2.51
CA ILE A 196 -18.15 0.84 -1.45
C ILE A 196 -16.95 0.03 -0.92
N ASP A 197 -17.16 -1.26 -0.67
CA ASP A 197 -16.15 -2.20 -0.18
C ASP A 197 -15.13 -2.54 -1.26
N PHE A 198 -15.58 -2.80 -2.49
CA PHE A 198 -14.68 -3.12 -3.60
C PHE A 198 -13.78 -1.94 -3.99
N ALA A 199 -14.30 -0.70 -4.01
CA ALA A 199 -13.49 0.50 -4.23
C ALA A 199 -12.33 0.59 -3.23
N SER A 200 -12.58 0.23 -1.96
CA SER A 200 -11.57 0.22 -0.90
C SER A 200 -10.49 -0.85 -1.10
N VAL A 201 -10.85 -2.01 -1.68
CA VAL A 201 -9.88 -3.03 -2.10
C VAL A 201 -9.09 -2.53 -3.30
N LEU A 202 -9.77 -1.91 -4.26
CA LEU A 202 -9.19 -1.39 -5.49
C LEU A 202 -8.18 -0.25 -5.22
N SER A 203 -8.47 0.64 -4.27
CA SER A 203 -7.54 1.69 -3.84
C SER A 203 -6.27 1.13 -3.22
N LYS A 204 -6.36 0.01 -2.49
CA LYS A 204 -5.19 -0.70 -1.96
C LYS A 204 -4.41 -1.43 -3.05
N LYS A 205 -5.09 -2.01 -4.05
CA LYS A 205 -4.45 -2.60 -5.24
C LYS A 205 -3.73 -1.58 -6.10
N ALA A 206 -4.24 -0.35 -6.20
CA ALA A 206 -3.58 0.73 -6.94
C ALA A 206 -2.16 1.01 -6.42
N LEU A 207 -1.93 0.80 -5.12
CA LEU A 207 -0.60 0.88 -4.48
C LEU A 207 0.31 -0.32 -4.77
N LEU A 208 -0.09 -1.28 -5.62
CA LEU A 208 0.84 -2.29 -6.14
C LEU A 208 1.53 -1.81 -7.42
N ARG A 209 1.01 -0.74 -8.04
CA ARG A 209 1.64 -0.15 -9.22
C ARG A 209 2.94 0.55 -8.81
N PRO A 210 4.07 0.30 -9.51
CA PRO A 210 5.33 0.97 -9.26
C PRO A 210 5.19 2.48 -9.10
N ALA A 211 5.89 3.06 -8.12
CA ALA A 211 5.82 4.49 -7.85
C ALA A 211 6.22 5.30 -9.09
N GLY A 212 5.39 6.28 -9.44
CA GLY A 212 5.57 7.12 -10.63
C GLY A 212 5.08 6.53 -11.95
N GLN A 213 4.69 5.25 -11.97
CA GLN A 213 4.07 4.67 -13.17
C GLN A 213 2.65 5.23 -13.35
N LYS A 214 2.45 5.89 -14.49
CA LYS A 214 1.16 6.44 -14.91
C LYS A 214 0.16 5.34 -15.25
N ASN A 215 -1.13 5.65 -15.11
CA ASN A 215 -2.19 4.82 -15.68
C ASN A 215 -2.03 4.67 -17.21
N ALA A 216 -2.48 3.53 -17.75
CA ALA A 216 -2.52 3.30 -19.18
C ALA A 216 -3.64 4.09 -19.89
N ASP A 217 -4.75 4.36 -19.20
CA ASP A 217 -5.80 5.26 -19.67
C ASP A 217 -5.38 6.72 -19.39
N GLU A 218 -5.25 7.50 -20.46
CA GLU A 218 -4.83 8.90 -20.41
C GLU A 218 -5.74 9.77 -19.53
N ASN A 219 -7.03 9.45 -19.44
CA ASN A 219 -7.95 10.20 -18.59
C ASN A 219 -7.60 10.04 -17.11
N TYR A 220 -7.31 8.82 -16.67
CA TYR A 220 -6.91 8.56 -15.30
C TYR A 220 -5.48 9.03 -15.03
N ALA A 221 -4.57 8.90 -16.00
CA ALA A 221 -3.21 9.43 -15.88
C ALA A 221 -3.19 10.96 -15.72
N GLU A 222 -4.06 11.68 -16.42
CA GLU A 222 -4.24 13.13 -16.24
C GLU A 222 -4.77 13.45 -14.83
N MET A 223 -5.78 12.70 -14.37
CA MET A 223 -6.36 12.88 -13.04
C MET A 223 -5.32 12.64 -11.93
N GLU A 224 -4.50 11.59 -12.04
CA GLU A 224 -3.37 11.31 -11.13
C GLU A 224 -2.42 12.50 -11.02
N ASN A 225 -2.03 13.06 -12.18
CA ASN A 225 -1.15 14.22 -12.23
C ASN A 225 -1.78 15.46 -11.62
N ASN A 226 -3.09 15.68 -11.86
CA ASN A 226 -3.81 16.83 -11.31
C ASN A 226 -3.93 16.73 -9.78
N ILE A 227 -4.23 15.55 -9.24
CA ILE A 227 -4.27 15.31 -7.79
C ILE A 227 -2.87 15.52 -7.18
N LEU A 228 -1.83 14.91 -7.77
CA LEU A 228 -0.46 15.03 -7.27
C LEU A 228 -0.01 16.50 -7.21
N LYS A 229 -0.24 17.27 -8.29
CA LYS A 229 0.06 18.71 -8.34
C LYS A 229 -0.72 19.49 -7.31
N TYR A 230 -1.99 19.18 -7.10
CA TYR A 230 -2.82 19.85 -6.11
C TYR A 230 -2.30 19.61 -4.70
N VAL A 231 -2.03 18.34 -4.34
CA VAL A 231 -1.54 17.95 -3.03
C VAL A 231 -0.17 18.57 -2.74
N ASN A 232 0.73 18.61 -3.72
CA ASN A 232 2.04 19.22 -3.54
C ASN A 232 2.01 20.77 -3.46
N LYS A 233 0.93 21.41 -3.90
CA LYS A 233 0.69 22.85 -3.64
C LYS A 233 0.22 23.16 -2.22
N SER A 234 -0.10 22.14 -1.40
CA SER A 234 -0.59 22.33 -0.03
C SER A 234 0.47 22.82 0.95
N ASN A 235 1.76 22.72 0.60
CA ASN A 235 2.89 23.09 1.44
C ASN A 235 2.92 22.36 2.81
N ILE A 236 2.39 21.13 2.88
CA ILE A 236 2.48 20.29 4.09
C ILE A 236 3.90 19.71 4.22
N GLY A 237 4.46 19.22 3.10
CA GLY A 237 5.83 18.74 2.97
C GLY A 237 6.17 17.48 3.77
N PRO A 238 7.42 17.00 3.66
CA PRO A 238 7.93 15.83 4.39
C PRO A 238 7.79 15.96 5.91
N ALA A 239 7.32 14.89 6.55
CA ALA A 239 6.97 14.80 7.97
C ALA A 239 6.05 15.93 8.51
N GLY A 240 5.42 16.73 7.63
CA GLY A 240 4.57 17.85 8.01
C GLY A 240 5.31 19.14 8.34
N TYR A 241 6.61 19.25 8.02
CA TYR A 241 7.45 20.42 8.32
C TYR A 241 7.45 21.49 7.22
N THR A 242 6.41 21.54 6.39
CA THR A 242 6.31 22.36 5.18
C THR A 242 7.27 21.93 4.07
N GLY A 243 7.01 22.33 2.84
CA GLY A 243 7.78 21.91 1.66
C GLY A 243 6.89 21.48 0.49
N ASP A 244 7.53 21.33 -0.65
CA ASP A 244 6.87 21.02 -1.92
C ASP A 244 6.45 19.55 -2.03
N THR A 245 7.14 18.65 -1.32
CA THR A 245 6.98 17.20 -1.44
C THR A 245 6.03 16.63 -0.39
N THR A 246 4.73 16.84 -0.57
CA THR A 246 3.71 16.27 0.32
C THR A 246 3.35 14.84 -0.09
N ALA A 247 3.19 14.60 -1.39
CA ALA A 247 2.92 13.31 -2.00
C ALA A 247 3.92 13.03 -3.13
N LEU A 248 4.28 11.76 -3.28
CA LEU A 248 5.22 11.28 -4.30
C LEU A 248 4.49 10.71 -5.51
N SER A 249 3.48 9.88 -5.29
CA SER A 249 2.76 9.20 -6.37
C SER A 249 1.28 9.12 -6.06
N VAL A 250 0.48 9.23 -7.11
CA VAL A 250 -0.96 8.93 -7.11
C VAL A 250 -1.19 7.84 -8.13
N ALA A 251 -1.86 6.76 -7.73
CA ALA A 251 -2.27 5.69 -8.62
C ALA A 251 -3.78 5.50 -8.52
N ILE A 252 -4.47 5.58 -9.64
CA ILE A 252 -5.90 5.33 -9.78
C ILE A 252 -6.07 3.98 -10.47
N GLU A 253 -6.96 3.17 -9.92
CA GLU A 253 -7.54 2.01 -10.57
C GLU A 253 -9.06 2.19 -10.62
N ALA A 254 -9.66 1.90 -11.77
CA ALA A 254 -11.08 2.09 -12.01
C ALA A 254 -11.77 0.78 -12.38
N TYR A 255 -13.04 0.67 -12.03
CA TYR A 255 -13.86 -0.52 -12.30
C TYR A 255 -15.29 -0.12 -12.68
N PRO A 256 -16.00 -0.92 -13.49
CA PRO A 256 -17.42 -0.70 -13.75
C PRO A 256 -18.23 -0.53 -12.46
N THR A 257 -19.22 0.37 -12.49
CA THR A 257 -20.09 0.66 -11.34
C THR A 257 -21.54 0.74 -11.79
N HIS A 258 -22.46 0.61 -10.84
CA HIS A 258 -23.87 0.82 -11.10
C HIS A 258 -24.13 2.29 -11.47
N ILE A 259 -24.95 2.55 -12.49
CA ILE A 259 -25.21 3.90 -13.03
C ILE A 259 -25.69 4.93 -11.99
N ALA A 260 -26.31 4.46 -10.90
CA ALA A 260 -26.80 5.31 -9.81
C ALA A 260 -25.75 5.66 -8.73
N SER A 261 -24.50 5.20 -8.84
CA SER A 261 -23.48 5.45 -7.81
C SER A 261 -22.07 5.64 -8.37
N LEU A 262 -21.30 6.52 -7.74
CA LEU A 262 -19.86 6.69 -7.98
C LEU A 262 -19.08 6.51 -6.66
N PRO A 263 -18.76 5.27 -6.26
CA PRO A 263 -17.89 5.01 -5.13
C PRO A 263 -16.46 5.45 -5.44
N VAL A 264 -15.84 6.20 -4.53
CA VAL A 264 -14.42 6.57 -4.61
C VAL A 264 -13.77 6.30 -3.26
N ALA A 265 -12.79 5.40 -3.23
CA ALA A 265 -11.98 5.14 -2.05
C ALA A 265 -10.55 5.61 -2.26
N VAL A 266 -9.94 6.10 -1.19
CA VAL A 266 -8.56 6.60 -1.17
C VAL A 266 -7.82 5.90 -0.05
N THR A 267 -6.73 5.21 -0.40
CA THR A 267 -5.79 4.64 0.56
C THR A 267 -4.55 5.50 0.61
N ILE A 268 -4.26 6.06 1.79
CA ILE A 268 -3.02 6.79 2.04
C ILE A 268 -1.96 5.82 2.54
N GLN A 269 -0.78 5.89 1.95
CA GLN A 269 0.38 5.09 2.29
C GLN A 269 1.53 6.02 2.67
N CYS A 270 2.13 5.78 3.85
CA CYS A 270 3.27 6.58 4.31
C CYS A 270 4.55 6.26 3.54
N HIS A 271 5.61 7.03 3.79
CA HIS A 271 6.94 6.82 3.20
C HIS A 271 7.50 5.40 3.42
N ALA A 272 7.08 4.69 4.48
CA ALA A 272 7.36 3.27 4.69
C ALA A 272 6.48 2.40 3.77
N PHE A 273 6.57 2.61 2.46
CA PHE A 273 5.80 1.93 1.43
C PHE A 273 6.42 0.57 1.08
N ARG A 274 5.99 -0.43 1.86
CA ARG A 274 6.54 -1.77 1.92
C ARG A 274 5.61 -2.76 1.23
N HIS A 275 6.01 -3.20 0.03
CA HIS A 275 5.30 -4.25 -0.70
C HIS A 275 6.29 -5.10 -1.49
N LYS A 276 5.93 -6.37 -1.74
CA LYS A 276 6.72 -7.31 -2.53
C LYS A 276 5.82 -8.30 -3.27
N GLU A 277 6.21 -8.60 -4.50
CA GLU A 277 5.61 -9.65 -5.31
C GLU A 277 6.36 -10.98 -5.09
N ILE A 278 5.59 -12.06 -4.97
CA ILE A 278 6.04 -13.44 -4.92
C ILE A 278 5.38 -14.18 -6.07
N ILE A 279 6.14 -14.99 -6.80
CA ILE A 279 5.65 -15.85 -7.87
C ILE A 279 6.10 -17.29 -7.57
N LEU A 280 5.13 -18.23 -7.51
CA LEU A 280 5.35 -19.66 -7.25
C LEU A 280 4.84 -20.53 -8.41
#